data_AF-A0A7S1A243-F1
#
_entry.id   AF-A0A7S1A243-F1
#
_cell.length_a   1.000
_cell.length_b   1.000
_cell.length_c   1.000
_cell.angle_alpha   90.00
_cell.angle_beta   90.00
_cell.angle_gamma   90.00
#
_symmetry.space_group_name_H-M   'P 1'
#
loop_
_entity.id
_entity.type
_entity.pdbx_description
1 polymer ?
#
loop_
_entity_poly.entity_id
_entity_poly.type
_entity_poly.pdbx_seq_one_letter_code
_entity_poly.pdbx_strand_id
1 'polypeptide(L)'
;IEVSEEFEPDLRNPEVAELFDQLPPQQGIYLNYNRVVGGVRMIQELSEKRTCDSPVDGLLTWFGSDCYGTAYALDPDINVARTISERPRRVRWFFPKEPMSDLLKRVETMEIEGWIDEETEKVEVALPLYSAEFGLHTLVTMNFYFSRGGRIWK
;
A
#
# COMPACT_ATOMS: atom_id res chain seq x y z
N ILE A 1 -12.27 33.06 11.08
CA ILE A 1 -11.08 32.19 10.93
C ILE A 1 -11.41 31.33 9.73
N GLU A 2 -10.99 31.78 8.55
CA GLU A 2 -11.22 31.06 7.30
C GLU A 2 -10.41 29.77 7.35
N VAL A 3 -11.12 28.66 7.14
CA VAL A 3 -10.53 27.34 6.95
C VAL A 3 -9.84 27.41 5.60
N SER A 4 -8.51 27.53 5.61
CA SER A 4 -7.70 27.40 4.39
C SER A 4 -8.02 26.05 3.78
N GLU A 5 -8.52 26.04 2.54
CA GLU A 5 -8.57 24.86 1.70
C GLU A 5 -7.23 24.14 1.79
N GLU A 6 -7.24 22.87 2.21
CA GLU A 6 -6.08 22.00 2.09
C GLU A 6 -5.73 21.91 0.60
N PHE A 7 -4.67 22.60 0.20
CA PHE A 7 -4.10 22.47 -1.13
C PHE A 7 -3.52 21.06 -1.24
N GLU A 8 -4.26 20.16 -1.87
CA GLU A 8 -3.76 18.85 -2.29
C GLU A 8 -3.06 19.02 -3.65
N PRO A 9 -1.73 19.09 -3.71
CA PRO A 9 -1.02 19.20 -4.97
C PRO A 9 -1.23 17.95 -5.83
N ASP A 10 -1.55 18.13 -7.12
CA ASP A 10 -1.55 17.01 -8.07
C ASP A 10 -0.11 16.65 -8.43
N LEU A 11 0.49 15.81 -7.61
CA LEU A 11 1.87 15.34 -7.75
C LEU A 11 2.09 14.47 -8.99
N ARG A 12 1.03 14.07 -9.71
CA ARG A 12 1.14 13.42 -11.03
C ARG A 12 1.55 14.40 -12.13
N ASN A 13 1.39 15.70 -11.91
CA ASN A 13 1.93 16.71 -12.80
C ASN A 13 3.45 16.84 -12.56
N PRO A 14 4.30 16.60 -13.58
CA PRO A 14 5.75 16.68 -13.43
C PRO A 14 6.23 18.06 -13.00
N GLU A 15 5.58 19.15 -13.44
CA GLU A 15 5.94 20.52 -13.04
C GLU A 15 5.70 20.75 -11.54
N VAL A 16 4.63 20.16 -11.01
CA VAL A 16 4.30 20.24 -9.58
C VAL A 16 5.30 19.40 -8.78
N ALA A 17 5.61 18.18 -9.22
CA ALA A 17 6.60 17.33 -8.56
C ALA A 17 8.00 17.97 -8.48
N GLU A 18 8.46 18.60 -9.57
CA GLU A 18 9.73 19.32 -9.60
C GLU A 18 9.75 20.54 -8.67
N LEU A 19 8.62 21.24 -8.55
CA LEU A 19 8.48 22.35 -7.60
C LEU A 19 8.60 21.88 -6.14
N PHE A 20 8.05 20.71 -5.81
CA PHE A 20 8.21 20.10 -4.49
C PHE A 20 9.66 19.70 -4.18
N ASP A 21 10.40 19.25 -5.20
CA ASP A 21 11.83 18.90 -5.06
C ASP A 21 12.73 20.13 -4.81
N GLN A 22 12.28 21.34 -5.17
CA GLN A 22 13.01 22.61 -4.95
C GLN A 22 12.81 23.22 -3.55
N LEU A 23 11.81 22.76 -2.79
CA LEU A 23 11.59 23.24 -1.43
C LEU A 23 12.74 22.80 -0.52
N PRO A 24 13.16 23.63 0.44
CA PRO A 24 14.18 23.22 1.40
C PRO A 24 13.74 21.91 2.07
N PRO A 25 14.64 20.93 2.23
CA PRO A 25 14.28 19.58 2.62
C PRO A 25 13.65 19.55 4.02
N GLN A 26 12.33 19.69 4.09
CA GLN A 26 11.54 19.29 5.24
C GLN A 26 11.37 17.76 5.20
N GLN A 27 12.50 17.05 5.15
CA GLN A 27 12.55 15.61 4.88
C GLN A 27 11.80 14.83 5.95
N GLY A 28 10.72 14.21 5.50
CA GLY A 28 9.84 13.39 6.32
C GLY A 28 9.00 14.19 7.32
N ILE A 29 8.92 15.53 7.24
CA ILE A 29 7.97 16.29 8.06
C ILE A 29 6.56 16.04 7.52
N TYR A 30 5.66 15.65 8.42
CA TYR A 30 4.26 15.40 8.18
C TYR A 30 3.46 16.29 9.13
N LEU A 31 2.56 17.13 8.62
CA LEU A 31 1.72 18.04 9.41
C LEU A 31 2.50 18.85 10.48
N ASN A 32 3.54 19.57 10.06
CA ASN A 32 4.42 20.46 10.86
C ASN A 32 5.24 19.81 11.98
N TYR A 33 4.60 19.09 12.92
CA TYR A 33 5.23 18.56 14.14
C TYR A 33 5.46 17.05 14.11
N ASN A 34 4.90 16.33 13.13
CA ASN A 34 5.13 14.90 12.99
C ASN A 34 6.26 14.65 11.99
N ARG A 35 7.00 13.57 12.21
CA ARG A 35 8.08 13.16 11.32
C ARG A 35 8.00 11.67 11.03
N VAL A 36 8.10 11.30 9.76
CA VAL A 36 8.27 9.90 9.33
C VAL A 36 9.67 9.44 9.70
N VAL A 37 9.77 8.38 10.50
CA VAL A 37 11.05 7.85 11.01
C VAL A 37 11.39 6.54 10.32
N GLY A 38 12.45 6.51 9.53
CA GLY A 38 12.93 5.28 8.86
C GLY A 38 12.20 4.93 7.57
N GLY A 39 11.09 5.60 7.25
CA GLY A 39 10.37 5.47 5.98
C GLY A 39 9.11 4.63 6.05
N VAL A 40 8.44 4.51 4.89
CA VAL A 40 7.20 3.77 4.74
C VAL A 40 7.51 2.38 4.24
N ARG A 41 6.97 1.37 4.91
CA ARG A 41 7.05 -0.02 4.47
C ARG A 41 5.72 -0.44 3.86
N MET A 42 5.78 -1.06 2.69
CA MET A 42 4.65 -1.70 2.07
C MET A 42 4.94 -3.20 1.95
N ILE A 43 4.02 -4.02 2.45
CA ILE A 43 4.09 -5.48 2.38
C ILE A 43 2.85 -5.98 1.66
N GLN A 44 3.05 -6.85 0.69
CA GLN A 44 2.00 -7.61 0.04
C GLN A 44 2.09 -9.06 0.49
N GLU A 45 0.98 -9.61 0.97
CA GLU A 45 0.81 -11.04 1.19
C GLU A 45 0.14 -11.67 -0.03
N LEU A 46 0.75 -12.75 -0.52
CA LEU A 46 0.27 -13.50 -1.68
C LEU A 46 -0.45 -14.77 -1.23
N SER A 47 -1.43 -15.18 -2.02
CA SER A 47 -2.04 -16.49 -1.93
C SER A 47 -1.15 -17.55 -2.53
N GLU A 48 -1.26 -18.75 -1.95
CA GLU A 48 -0.81 -19.95 -2.63
C GLU A 48 -1.76 -20.31 -3.76
N LYS A 49 -1.21 -20.73 -4.89
CA LYS A 49 -1.95 -21.30 -6.01
C LYS A 49 -2.57 -22.63 -5.58
N ARG A 50 -3.85 -22.84 -5.91
CA ARG A 50 -4.59 -24.06 -5.57
C ARG A 50 -5.29 -24.63 -6.79
N THR A 51 -5.65 -25.90 -6.72
CA THR A 51 -6.53 -26.52 -7.70
C THR A 51 -7.98 -26.18 -7.33
N CYS A 52 -8.73 -25.59 -8.25
CA CYS A 52 -10.16 -25.31 -8.05
C CYS A 52 -10.99 -26.51 -8.50
N ASP A 53 -12.00 -26.86 -7.71
CA ASP A 53 -13.04 -27.81 -8.11
C ASP A 53 -14.06 -27.06 -9.00
N SER A 54 -13.77 -26.94 -10.29
CA SER A 54 -14.73 -26.38 -11.24
C SER A 54 -15.65 -27.49 -11.79
N PRO A 55 -16.99 -27.33 -11.78
CA PRO A 55 -17.92 -28.32 -12.34
C PRO A 55 -17.79 -28.51 -13.85
N VAL A 56 -17.09 -27.59 -14.52
CA VAL A 56 -16.90 -27.54 -15.97
C VAL A 56 -15.41 -27.66 -16.25
N ASP A 57 -15.01 -28.73 -16.91
CA ASP A 57 -13.62 -28.94 -17.33
C ASP A 57 -13.18 -27.84 -18.29
N GLY A 58 -11.98 -27.29 -18.06
CA GLY A 58 -11.37 -26.26 -18.91
C GLY A 58 -11.90 -24.84 -18.72
N LEU A 59 -12.79 -24.59 -17.75
CA LEU A 59 -13.30 -23.25 -17.47
C LEU A 59 -12.18 -22.26 -17.15
N LEU A 60 -11.23 -22.65 -16.29
CA LEU A 60 -10.08 -21.83 -15.93
C LEU A 60 -9.19 -21.52 -17.13
N THR A 61 -8.96 -22.53 -17.99
CA THR A 61 -8.18 -22.35 -19.22
C THR A 61 -8.87 -21.40 -20.19
N TRP A 62 -10.20 -21.43 -20.26
CA TRP A 62 -10.97 -20.50 -21.09
C TRP A 62 -10.86 -19.05 -20.60
N PHE A 63 -10.92 -18.84 -19.29
CA PHE A 63 -10.70 -17.51 -18.69
C PHE A 63 -9.23 -17.10 -18.65
N GLY A 64 -8.30 -18.02 -18.87
CA GLY A 64 -6.86 -17.77 -18.74
C GLY A 64 -6.45 -17.40 -17.31
N SER A 65 -7.21 -17.86 -16.30
CA SER A 65 -7.01 -17.48 -14.89
C SER A 65 -6.55 -18.67 -14.07
N ASP A 66 -5.69 -18.39 -13.11
CA ASP A 66 -5.28 -19.34 -12.10
C ASP A 66 -6.22 -19.31 -10.89
N CYS A 67 -6.24 -20.41 -10.16
CA CYS A 67 -7.06 -20.54 -8.96
C CYS A 67 -6.23 -20.25 -7.71
N TYR A 68 -6.76 -19.38 -6.85
CA TYR A 68 -6.15 -18.96 -5.59
C TYR A 68 -7.11 -19.24 -4.42
N GLY A 69 -6.58 -19.21 -3.19
CA GLY A 69 -7.34 -19.51 -1.99
C GLY A 69 -8.51 -18.55 -1.74
N THR A 70 -9.46 -18.97 -0.89
CA THR A 70 -10.65 -18.18 -0.53
C THR A 70 -10.40 -17.24 0.65
N ALA A 71 -9.31 -16.48 0.63
CA ALA A 71 -9.04 -15.51 1.69
C ALA A 71 -10.01 -14.32 1.62
N TYR A 72 -10.35 -13.77 2.80
CA TYR A 72 -11.11 -12.52 2.96
C TYR A 72 -12.44 -12.46 2.18
N ALA A 73 -13.10 -13.62 2.00
CA ALA A 73 -14.45 -13.70 1.45
C ALA A 73 -15.47 -12.92 2.31
N LEU A 74 -15.21 -12.86 3.62
CA LEU A 74 -15.92 -12.05 4.59
C LEU A 74 -15.00 -10.95 5.14
N ASP A 75 -15.61 -9.97 5.79
CA ASP A 75 -14.90 -8.91 6.51
C ASP A 75 -13.96 -9.54 7.56
N PRO A 76 -12.64 -9.27 7.50
CA PRO A 76 -11.72 -9.84 8.48
C PRO A 76 -11.93 -9.29 9.88
N ASP A 77 -11.92 -10.17 10.88
CA ASP A 77 -11.80 -9.77 12.28
C ASP A 77 -10.48 -9.02 12.50
N ILE A 78 -10.56 -7.82 13.07
CA ILE A 78 -9.43 -6.91 13.36
C ILE A 78 -8.24 -7.64 14.02
N ASN A 79 -8.49 -8.61 14.91
CA ASN A 79 -7.43 -9.32 15.62
C ASN A 79 -6.63 -10.24 14.69
N VAL A 80 -7.32 -10.91 13.76
CA VAL A 80 -6.70 -11.78 12.74
C VAL A 80 -6.06 -10.92 11.66
N ALA A 81 -6.75 -9.84 11.27
CA ALA A 81 -6.35 -8.91 10.23
C ALA A 81 -4.97 -8.29 10.49
N ARG A 82 -4.67 -7.94 11.75
CA ARG A 82 -3.38 -7.33 12.14
C ARG A 82 -2.19 -8.29 12.09
N THR A 83 -2.42 -9.59 12.04
CA THR A 83 -1.32 -10.55 12.00
C THR A 83 -0.77 -10.64 10.56
N ILE A 84 0.55 -10.57 10.43
CA ILE A 84 1.23 -10.86 9.17
C ILE A 84 1.47 -12.36 9.13
N SER A 85 0.91 -13.04 8.12
CA SER A 85 1.04 -14.47 7.97
C SER A 85 2.45 -14.89 7.48
N GLU A 86 2.83 -16.16 7.66
CA GLU A 86 4.12 -16.72 7.15
C GLU A 86 4.14 -16.89 5.62
N ARG A 87 3.14 -16.35 4.91
CA ARG A 87 2.97 -16.51 3.47
C ARG A 87 4.07 -15.82 2.66
N PRO A 88 4.25 -16.23 1.38
CA PRO A 88 5.12 -15.51 0.46
C PRO A 88 4.71 -14.03 0.38
N ARG A 89 5.72 -13.15 0.46
CA ARG A 89 5.52 -11.72 0.60
C ARG A 89 6.41 -10.90 -0.32
N ARG A 90 5.85 -9.83 -0.90
CA ARG A 90 6.62 -8.82 -1.63
C ARG A 90 6.73 -7.58 -0.76
N VAL A 91 7.94 -7.17 -0.43
CA VAL A 91 8.21 -6.00 0.43
C VAL A 91 8.79 -4.87 -0.40
N ARG A 92 8.31 -3.65 -0.16
CA ARG A 92 8.79 -2.40 -0.75
C ARG A 92 8.98 -1.35 0.34
N TRP A 93 10.02 -0.55 0.19
CA TRP A 93 10.38 0.51 1.12
C TRP A 93 10.41 1.84 0.37
N PHE A 94 9.89 2.87 1.02
CA PHE A 94 9.91 4.25 0.54
C PHE A 94 10.56 5.12 1.60
N PHE A 95 11.70 5.71 1.28
CA PHE A 95 12.47 6.49 2.25
C PHE A 95 12.21 7.99 2.09
N PRO A 96 12.03 8.76 3.18
CA PRO A 96 11.70 10.19 3.09
C PRO A 96 12.86 11.07 2.63
N LYS A 97 14.06 10.48 2.44
CA LYS A 97 15.24 11.17 1.93
C LYS A 97 15.31 11.18 0.41
N GLU A 98 14.52 10.32 -0.24
CA GLU A 98 14.44 10.25 -1.70
C GLU A 98 13.56 11.41 -2.21
N PRO A 99 13.87 11.98 -3.39
CA PRO A 99 13.04 13.04 -3.98
C PRO A 99 11.65 12.48 -4.32
N MET A 100 10.64 13.34 -4.28
CA MET A 100 9.25 12.91 -4.44
C MET A 100 9.01 12.36 -5.84
N SER A 101 9.63 12.98 -6.85
CA SER A 101 9.58 12.53 -8.25
C SER A 101 10.04 11.08 -8.43
N ASP A 102 11.08 10.64 -7.73
CA ASP A 102 11.58 9.26 -7.80
C ASP A 102 10.65 8.27 -7.07
N LEU A 103 10.08 8.69 -5.94
CA LEU A 103 9.09 7.88 -5.20
C LEU A 103 7.84 7.64 -6.06
N LEU A 104 7.34 8.67 -6.73
CA LEU A 104 6.18 8.58 -7.61
C LEU A 104 6.45 7.71 -8.84
N LYS A 105 7.58 7.89 -9.52
CA LYS A 105 8.00 7.03 -10.62
C LYS A 105 8.08 5.56 -10.21
N ARG A 106 8.50 5.28 -8.98
CA ARG A 106 8.54 3.92 -8.44
C ARG A 106 7.14 3.35 -8.24
N VAL A 107 6.21 4.14 -7.71
CA VAL A 107 4.81 3.72 -7.57
C VAL A 107 4.18 3.48 -8.94
N GLU A 108 4.43 4.36 -9.91
CA GLU A 108 3.97 4.20 -11.30
C GLU A 108 4.54 2.93 -11.95
N THR A 109 5.84 2.67 -11.76
CA THR A 109 6.48 1.45 -12.26
C THR A 109 5.84 0.21 -11.62
N MET A 110 5.53 0.25 -10.33
CA MET A 110 4.83 -0.84 -9.64
C MET A 110 3.41 -1.06 -10.19
N GLU A 111 2.70 0.00 -10.56
CA GLU A 111 1.39 -0.11 -11.21
C GLU A 111 1.51 -0.77 -12.59
N ILE A 112 2.46 -0.32 -13.41
CA ILE A 112 2.72 -0.85 -14.76
C ILE A 112 3.15 -2.32 -14.71
N GLU A 113 3.99 -2.69 -13.74
CA GLU A 113 4.45 -4.06 -13.52
C GLU A 113 3.35 -4.98 -12.97
N GLY A 114 2.17 -4.45 -12.63
CA GLY A 114 1.08 -5.22 -12.04
C GLY A 114 1.44 -5.72 -10.65
N TRP A 115 2.07 -4.89 -9.81
CA TRP A 115 2.47 -5.27 -8.46
C TRP A 115 1.28 -5.80 -7.65
N ILE A 116 0.10 -5.20 -7.82
CA ILE A 116 -1.18 -5.77 -7.37
C ILE A 116 -1.72 -6.66 -8.47
N ASP A 117 -1.77 -7.95 -8.19
CA ASP A 117 -2.17 -9.01 -9.11
C ASP A 117 -3.25 -9.91 -8.50
N GLU A 118 -3.68 -10.91 -9.27
CA GLU A 118 -4.62 -11.93 -8.81
C GLU A 118 -4.11 -12.78 -7.64
N GLU A 119 -2.80 -12.81 -7.37
CA GLU A 119 -2.24 -13.52 -6.21
C GLU A 119 -2.45 -12.74 -4.91
N THR A 120 -2.66 -11.43 -4.99
CA THR A 120 -2.73 -10.50 -3.85
C THR A 120 -3.91 -10.82 -2.94
N GLU A 121 -3.64 -11.02 -1.65
CA GLU A 121 -4.69 -11.19 -0.63
C GLU A 121 -4.75 -10.03 0.35
N LYS A 122 -3.60 -9.48 0.72
CA LYS A 122 -3.52 -8.41 1.70
C LYS A 122 -2.36 -7.49 1.37
N VAL A 123 -2.56 -6.19 1.52
CA VAL A 123 -1.51 -5.19 1.46
C VAL A 123 -1.47 -4.42 2.79
N GLU A 124 -0.34 -4.46 3.47
CA GLU A 124 -0.05 -3.69 4.67
C GLU A 124 0.86 -2.51 4.33
N VAL A 125 0.48 -1.31 4.74
CA VAL A 125 1.32 -0.11 4.71
C VAL A 125 1.61 0.32 6.14
N ALA A 126 2.88 0.30 6.53
CA ALA A 126 3.34 0.69 7.86
C ALA A 126 4.11 2.01 7.79
N LEU A 127 3.62 2.99 8.55
CA LEU A 127 4.15 4.35 8.64
C LEU A 127 4.55 4.63 10.10
N PRO A 128 5.84 4.49 10.44
CA PRO A 128 6.39 4.97 11.71
C PRO A 128 6.45 6.51 11.74
N LEU A 129 5.73 7.10 12.68
CA LEU A 129 5.65 8.53 12.93
C LEU A 129 6.22 8.87 14.30
N TYR A 130 6.91 9.99 14.39
CA TYR A 130 7.33 10.62 15.64
C TYR A 130 6.67 11.99 15.74
N SER A 131 5.90 12.22 16.79
CA SER A 131 5.31 13.52 17.10
C SER A 131 6.22 14.28 18.07
N ALA A 132 6.87 15.34 17.59
CA ALA A 132 7.80 16.12 18.40
C ALA A 132 7.10 16.97 19.47
N GLU A 133 5.84 17.33 19.24
CA GLU A 133 5.00 18.08 20.18
C GLU A 133 4.76 17.30 21.48
N PHE A 134 4.47 15.99 21.35
CA PHE A 134 4.17 15.13 22.49
C PHE A 134 5.32 14.18 22.87
N GLY A 135 6.40 14.13 22.08
CA GLY A 135 7.51 13.20 22.29
C GLY A 135 7.14 11.73 22.09
N LEU A 136 6.12 11.44 21.28
CA LEU A 136 5.54 10.11 21.11
C LEU A 136 5.94 9.46 19.78
N HIS A 137 6.21 8.15 19.83
CA HIS A 137 6.37 7.32 18.64
C HIS A 137 5.06 6.57 18.38
N THR A 138 4.53 6.71 17.18
CA THR A 138 3.29 6.08 16.74
C THR A 138 3.57 5.27 15.49
N LEU A 139 3.18 3.99 15.48
CA LEU A 139 3.18 3.18 14.27
C LEU A 139 1.76 3.15 13.70
N VAL A 140 1.56 3.75 12.54
CA VAL A 140 0.29 3.67 11.81
C VAL A 140 0.39 2.52 10.82
N THR A 141 -0.56 1.59 10.89
CA THR A 141 -0.66 0.47 9.94
C THR A 141 -2.00 0.53 9.23
N MET A 142 -1.97 0.63 7.90
CA MET A 142 -3.13 0.52 7.03
C MET A 142 -3.12 -0.87 6.39
N ASN A 143 -4.25 -1.56 6.40
CA ASN A 143 -4.35 -2.89 5.82
C ASN A 143 -5.50 -2.92 4.81
N PHE A 144 -5.21 -3.37 3.60
CA PHE A 144 -6.18 -3.57 2.53
C PHE A 144 -6.31 -5.06 2.30
N TYR A 145 -7.53 -5.59 2.31
CA TYR A 145 -7.79 -7.01 2.11
C TYR A 145 -8.58 -7.21 0.82
N PHE A 146 -8.07 -8.08 -0.04
CA PHE A 146 -8.62 -8.34 -1.35
C PHE A 146 -9.43 -9.64 -1.29
N SER A 147 -10.74 -9.50 -1.42
CA SER A 147 -11.64 -10.62 -1.59
C SER A 147 -11.58 -11.15 -3.02
N ARG A 148 -11.69 -12.47 -3.18
CA ARG A 148 -11.82 -13.10 -4.51
C ARG A 148 -13.05 -12.67 -5.29
N GLY A 149 -14.07 -12.13 -4.61
CA GLY A 149 -15.24 -11.54 -5.23
C GLY A 149 -15.02 -10.12 -5.79
N GLY A 150 -13.80 -9.59 -5.76
CA GLY A 150 -13.47 -8.23 -6.21
C GLY A 150 -13.75 -7.13 -5.18
N ARG A 151 -14.12 -7.49 -3.95
CA ARG A 151 -14.33 -6.54 -2.85
C ARG A 151 -13.02 -6.23 -2.14
N ILE A 152 -12.83 -4.97 -1.77
CA ILE A 152 -11.70 -4.54 -0.93
C ILE A 152 -12.24 -4.14 0.44
N TRP A 153 -11.66 -4.71 1.50
CA TRP A 153 -11.87 -4.29 2.88
C TRP A 153 -10.73 -3.37 3.32
N LYS A 154 -11.04 -2.34 4.09
CA LYS A 154 -10.10 -1.29 4.53
C LYS A 154 -10.32 -0.93 5.99
#